data_AF-A0A956CEY0-F1
#
_entry.id   AF-A0A956CEY0-F1
#
_cell.length_a   1.000
_cell.length_b   1.000
_cell.length_c   1.000
_cell.angle_alpha   90.00
_cell.angle_beta   90.00
_cell.angle_gamma   90.00
#
_symmetry.space_group_name_H-M   'P 1'
#
loop_
_entity.id
_entity.type
_entity.pdbx_description
1 polymer ?
#
loop_
_entity_poly.entity_id
_entity_poly.type
_entity_poly.pdbx_seq_one_letter_code
_entity_poly.pdbx_strand_id
1 'polypeptide(L)'
;MTEEQRLGRDVFIALAAIGWADGNLDADEADAIVKTAIEAGLELDEIAEIEEATKNPVDIGEIERRGLSKEDRLFVYAVASWMTWLDGEVSDTETAALAKLGDALKVPEKPREHADAIMREVAHQTEDIRPARYDLQALRAIIHERLAEAQRARESS
;
A
#
# COMPACT_ATOMS: atom_id res chain seq x y z
N MET A 1 19.00 9.39 1.61
CA MET A 1 18.01 8.34 1.93
C MET A 1 18.77 7.22 2.61
N THR A 2 18.45 6.93 3.88
CA THR A 2 19.01 5.79 4.62
C THR A 2 18.28 4.51 4.18
N GLU A 3 18.95 3.36 4.23
CA GLU A 3 18.41 2.05 3.81
C GLU A 3 17.07 1.67 4.49
N GLU A 4 16.72 2.28 5.63
CA GLU A 4 15.44 2.10 6.35
C GLU A 4 14.19 2.70 5.67
N GLN A 5 14.32 3.45 4.56
CA GLN A 5 13.20 4.17 3.92
C GLN A 5 12.79 3.64 2.53
N ARG A 6 13.44 2.61 2.00
CA ARG A 6 13.07 2.05 0.68
C ARG A 6 11.81 1.19 0.83
N LEU A 7 10.81 1.42 -0.02
CA LEU A 7 9.68 0.50 -0.12
C LEU A 7 10.23 -0.83 -0.65
N GLY A 8 10.15 -1.89 0.16
CA GLY A 8 10.64 -3.20 -0.25
C GLY A 8 9.72 -3.83 -1.30
N ARG A 9 10.27 -4.74 -2.11
CA ARG A 9 9.54 -5.57 -3.09
C ARG A 9 8.19 -6.10 -2.57
N ASP A 10 8.18 -6.60 -1.33
CA ASP A 10 7.01 -7.24 -0.72
C ASP A 10 5.80 -6.30 -0.59
N VAL A 11 6.03 -4.98 -0.54
CA VAL A 11 4.95 -3.99 -0.56
C VAL A 11 4.18 -4.08 -1.86
N PHE A 12 4.88 -4.10 -2.99
CA PHE A 12 4.29 -4.12 -4.33
C PHE A 12 3.70 -5.49 -4.68
N ILE A 13 4.26 -6.57 -4.16
CA ILE A 13 3.64 -7.91 -4.25
C ILE A 13 2.30 -7.93 -3.50
N ALA A 14 2.23 -7.30 -2.33
CA ALA A 14 0.96 -7.16 -1.61
C ALA A 14 -0.08 -6.35 -2.39
N LEU A 15 0.36 -5.32 -3.14
CA LEU A 15 -0.53 -4.55 -4.02
C LEU A 15 -1.09 -5.41 -5.17
N ALA A 16 -0.23 -6.18 -5.83
CA ALA A 16 -0.66 -7.10 -6.87
C ALA A 16 -1.66 -8.13 -6.34
N ALA A 17 -1.42 -8.69 -5.15
CA ALA A 17 -2.34 -9.64 -4.50
C ALA A 17 -3.75 -9.07 -4.25
N ILE A 18 -3.85 -7.76 -4.06
CA ILE A 18 -5.14 -7.08 -3.82
C ILE A 18 -5.87 -6.82 -5.12
N GLY A 19 -5.17 -6.36 -6.15
CA GLY A 19 -5.80 -6.24 -7.47
C GLY A 19 -6.24 -7.61 -8.02
N TRP A 20 -5.59 -8.70 -7.60
CA TRP A 20 -6.06 -10.06 -7.92
C TRP A 20 -7.22 -10.56 -7.05
N ALA A 21 -7.65 -9.83 -6.01
CA ALA A 21 -8.57 -10.36 -5.01
C ALA A 21 -9.99 -10.63 -5.54
N ASP A 22 -10.41 -9.93 -6.58
CA ASP A 22 -11.66 -10.18 -7.30
C ASP A 22 -11.50 -11.15 -8.49
N GLY A 23 -10.26 -11.60 -8.73
CA GLY A 23 -9.87 -12.49 -9.82
C GLY A 23 -9.39 -11.77 -11.09
N ASN A 24 -9.29 -10.44 -11.10
CA ASN A 24 -8.87 -9.67 -12.26
C ASN A 24 -8.07 -8.41 -11.88
N LEU A 25 -6.75 -8.45 -12.10
CA LEU A 25 -5.91 -7.25 -12.13
C LEU A 25 -5.84 -6.73 -13.57
N ASP A 26 -6.28 -5.49 -13.81
CA ASP A 26 -6.22 -4.93 -15.16
C ASP A 26 -4.82 -4.39 -15.54
N ALA A 27 -4.64 -4.10 -16.83
CA ALA A 27 -3.34 -3.67 -17.36
C ALA A 27 -2.91 -2.29 -16.84
N ASP A 28 -3.84 -1.37 -16.62
CA ASP A 28 -3.55 -0.03 -16.12
C ASP A 28 -3.13 -0.09 -14.64
N GLU A 29 -3.78 -0.94 -13.84
CA GLU A 29 -3.39 -1.20 -12.44
C GLU A 29 -2.03 -1.89 -12.33
N ALA A 30 -1.79 -2.92 -13.16
CA ALA A 30 -0.51 -3.61 -13.23
C ALA A 30 0.63 -2.66 -13.61
N ASP A 31 0.43 -1.85 -14.66
CA ASP A 31 1.41 -0.85 -15.10
C ASP A 31 1.66 0.20 -14.01
N ALA A 32 0.62 0.61 -13.28
CA ALA A 32 0.75 1.57 -12.21
C ALA A 32 1.56 1.00 -11.03
N ILE A 33 1.34 -0.25 -10.63
CA ILE A 33 2.14 -0.94 -9.59
C ILE A 33 3.62 -1.00 -9.99
N VAL A 34 3.92 -1.46 -11.22
CA VAL A 34 5.30 -1.62 -11.72
C VAL A 34 6.00 -0.27 -11.85
N LYS A 35 5.34 0.72 -12.43
CA LYS A 35 5.87 2.08 -12.56
C LYS A 35 6.20 2.67 -11.20
N THR A 36 5.34 2.49 -10.22
CA THR A 36 5.60 3.01 -8.88
C THR A 36 6.74 2.27 -8.18
N ALA A 37 6.95 0.97 -8.44
CA ALA A 37 8.14 0.26 -7.97
C ALA A 37 9.44 0.83 -8.58
N ILE A 38 9.41 1.19 -9.86
CA ILE A 38 10.54 1.86 -10.54
C ILE A 38 10.79 3.25 -9.92
N GLU A 39 9.74 4.03 -9.66
CA GLU A 39 9.85 5.36 -9.05
C GLU A 39 10.30 5.33 -7.58
N ALA A 40 9.94 4.27 -6.86
CA ALA A 40 10.48 3.96 -5.53
C ALA A 40 11.95 3.52 -5.57
N GLY A 41 12.48 3.31 -6.79
CA GLY A 41 13.85 2.93 -7.06
C GLY A 41 14.13 1.53 -6.57
N LEU A 42 13.32 0.52 -6.89
CA LEU A 42 13.67 -0.88 -6.61
C LEU A 42 14.72 -1.38 -7.61
N GLU A 43 15.46 -2.43 -7.25
CA GLU A 43 16.41 -3.06 -8.17
C GLU A 43 15.68 -3.83 -9.28
N LEU A 44 16.36 -4.05 -10.42
CA LEU A 44 15.75 -4.71 -11.58
C LEU A 44 15.20 -6.11 -11.28
N ASP A 45 15.90 -6.88 -10.43
CA ASP A 45 15.45 -8.22 -10.03
C ASP A 45 14.16 -8.15 -9.20
N GLU A 46 14.03 -7.15 -8.32
CA GLU A 46 12.81 -6.93 -7.54
C GLU A 46 11.64 -6.47 -8.41
N ILE A 47 11.91 -5.59 -9.39
CA ILE A 47 10.90 -5.14 -10.36
C ILE A 47 10.40 -6.32 -11.20
N ALA A 48 11.29 -7.24 -11.60
CA ALA A 48 10.90 -8.43 -12.36
C ALA A 48 9.96 -9.35 -11.55
N GLU A 49 10.21 -9.52 -10.26
CA GLU A 49 9.31 -10.28 -9.37
C GLU A 49 7.95 -9.59 -9.22
N ILE A 50 7.92 -8.26 -9.15
CA ILE A 50 6.68 -7.49 -9.08
C ILE A 50 5.89 -7.62 -10.39
N GLU A 51 6.56 -7.51 -11.54
CA GLU A 51 5.94 -7.77 -12.85
C GLU A 51 5.39 -9.19 -12.98
N GLU A 52 6.03 -10.19 -12.37
CA GLU A 52 5.52 -11.55 -12.36
C GLU A 52 4.26 -11.67 -11.49
N ALA A 53 4.26 -11.00 -10.33
CA ALA A 53 3.12 -10.91 -9.43
C ALA A 53 1.92 -10.17 -10.06
N THR A 54 2.14 -9.20 -10.95
CA THR A 54 1.04 -8.56 -11.68
C THR A 54 0.52 -9.40 -12.85
N LYS A 55 1.24 -10.45 -13.28
CA LYS A 55 0.82 -11.34 -14.37
C LYS A 55 0.15 -12.63 -13.88
N ASN A 56 0.33 -12.98 -12.60
CA ASN A 56 -0.18 -14.21 -12.02
C ASN A 56 -0.93 -13.92 -10.72
N PRO A 57 -2.06 -14.61 -10.44
CA PRO A 57 -2.79 -14.43 -9.19
C PRO A 57 -1.89 -14.68 -7.97
N VAL A 58 -1.86 -13.70 -7.06
CA VAL A 58 -1.14 -13.80 -5.78
C VAL A 58 -2.15 -13.86 -4.64
N ASP A 59 -2.01 -14.85 -3.76
CA ASP A 59 -2.88 -14.95 -2.58
C ASP A 59 -2.39 -13.98 -1.49
N ILE A 60 -3.30 -13.14 -0.99
CA ILE A 60 -3.08 -12.24 0.15
C ILE A 60 -2.57 -13.03 1.39
N GLY A 61 -2.93 -14.31 1.52
CA GLY A 61 -2.46 -15.19 2.58
C GLY A 61 -0.96 -15.49 2.55
N GLU A 62 -0.28 -15.29 1.42
CA GLU A 62 1.15 -15.59 1.24
C GLU A 62 2.06 -14.38 1.56
N ILE A 63 1.50 -13.22 1.91
CA ILE A 63 2.29 -12.02 2.22
C ILE A 63 3.18 -12.26 3.45
N GLU A 64 4.50 -12.29 3.22
CA GLU A 64 5.48 -12.47 4.29
C GLU A 64 5.68 -11.18 5.10
N ARG A 65 5.44 -11.26 6.41
CA ARG A 65 5.50 -10.10 7.32
C ARG A 65 6.79 -9.97 8.10
N ARG A 66 7.66 -10.98 8.06
CA ARG A 66 8.84 -11.04 8.93
C ARG A 66 9.82 -9.90 8.67
N GLY A 67 9.78 -9.28 7.49
CA GLY A 67 10.57 -8.10 7.13
C GLY A 67 9.87 -6.76 7.35
N LEU A 68 8.57 -6.71 7.67
CA LEU A 68 7.79 -5.46 7.67
C LEU A 68 7.70 -4.85 9.08
N SER A 69 8.20 -3.62 9.22
CA SER A 69 8.01 -2.80 10.42
C SER A 69 6.53 -2.46 10.64
N LYS A 70 6.17 -1.90 11.80
CA LYS A 70 4.80 -1.41 12.05
C LYS A 70 4.39 -0.33 11.04
N GLU A 71 5.33 0.52 10.67
CA GLU A 71 5.14 1.56 9.67
C GLU A 71 4.92 0.94 8.29
N ASP A 72 5.75 -0.04 7.88
CA ASP A 72 5.59 -0.71 6.58
C ASP A 72 4.23 -1.40 6.47
N ARG A 73 3.78 -2.09 7.53
CA ARG A 73 2.48 -2.77 7.52
C ARG A 73 1.32 -1.78 7.42
N LEU A 74 1.43 -0.63 8.08
CA LEU A 74 0.42 0.41 7.98
C LEU A 74 0.45 1.08 6.60
N PHE A 75 1.64 1.28 6.04
CA PHE A 75 1.84 1.81 4.70
C PHE A 75 1.25 0.88 3.64
N VAL A 76 1.58 -0.41 3.66
CA VAL A 76 1.02 -1.42 2.73
C VAL A 76 -0.50 -1.40 2.79
N TYR A 77 -1.08 -1.36 4.00
CA TYR A 77 -2.52 -1.26 4.17
C TYR A 77 -3.10 0.05 3.58
N ALA A 78 -2.43 1.19 3.78
CA ALA A 78 -2.88 2.47 3.25
C ALA A 78 -2.85 2.51 1.71
N VAL A 79 -1.81 1.96 1.09
CA VAL A 79 -1.71 1.89 -0.38
C VAL A 79 -2.76 0.95 -0.95
N ALA A 80 -2.95 -0.20 -0.31
CA ALA A 80 -4.03 -1.13 -0.65
C ALA A 80 -5.41 -0.48 -0.63
N SER A 81 -5.71 0.28 0.44
CA SER A 81 -6.97 1.01 0.54
C SER A 81 -7.10 2.08 -0.53
N TRP A 82 -6.00 2.69 -0.95
CA TRP A 82 -6.01 3.64 -2.05
C TRP A 82 -6.34 2.94 -3.37
N MET A 83 -5.73 1.79 -3.63
CA MET A 83 -5.96 1.00 -4.84
C MET A 83 -7.42 0.66 -5.06
N THR A 84 -8.09 0.17 -4.02
CA THR A 84 -9.52 -0.16 -4.06
C THR A 84 -10.45 1.04 -4.28
N TRP A 85 -9.92 2.26 -4.26
CA TRP A 85 -10.68 3.49 -4.49
C TRP A 85 -10.40 4.10 -5.87
N LEU A 86 -9.43 3.58 -6.63
CA LEU A 86 -8.97 4.22 -7.87
C LEU A 86 -10.07 4.32 -8.92
N ASP A 87 -10.91 3.32 -9.08
CA ASP A 87 -12.04 3.35 -10.00
C ASP A 87 -13.22 4.23 -9.50
N GLY A 88 -13.12 4.73 -8.26
CA GLY A 88 -14.12 5.55 -7.59
C GLY A 88 -15.20 4.76 -6.84
N GLU A 89 -15.19 3.43 -6.90
CA GLU A 89 -16.18 2.55 -6.27
C GLU A 89 -15.52 1.37 -5.55
N VAL A 90 -15.52 1.39 -4.21
CA VAL A 90 -15.06 0.23 -3.43
C VAL A 90 -16.17 -0.82 -3.39
N SER A 91 -15.92 -2.01 -3.93
CA SER A 91 -16.83 -3.17 -3.86
C SER A 91 -16.79 -3.90 -2.50
N ASP A 92 -17.81 -4.72 -2.24
CA ASP A 92 -17.85 -5.60 -1.06
C ASP A 92 -16.68 -6.61 -1.07
N THR A 93 -16.27 -7.06 -2.26
CA THR A 93 -15.14 -7.99 -2.45
C THR A 93 -13.82 -7.34 -2.07
N GLU A 94 -13.58 -6.12 -2.54
CA GLU A 94 -12.39 -5.34 -2.20
C GLU A 94 -12.35 -4.97 -0.72
N THR A 95 -13.50 -4.61 -0.15
CA THR A 95 -13.62 -4.37 1.30
C THR A 95 -13.23 -5.62 2.09
N ALA A 96 -13.70 -6.80 1.67
CA ALA A 96 -13.32 -8.07 2.30
C ALA A 96 -11.84 -8.42 2.10
N ALA A 97 -11.28 -8.11 0.92
CA ALA A 97 -9.87 -8.29 0.62
C ALA A 97 -8.98 -7.39 1.48
N LEU A 98 -9.35 -6.11 1.62
CA LEU A 98 -8.66 -5.14 2.47
C LEU A 98 -8.73 -5.53 3.95
N ALA A 99 -9.87 -6.04 4.41
CA ALA A 99 -10.01 -6.58 5.77
C ALA A 99 -9.07 -7.78 6.00
N LYS A 100 -9.03 -8.73 5.07
CA LYS A 100 -8.10 -9.88 5.10
C LYS A 100 -6.64 -9.44 5.08
N LEU A 101 -6.29 -8.43 4.27
CA LEU A 101 -4.95 -7.87 4.25
C LEU A 101 -4.60 -7.28 5.62
N GLY A 102 -5.48 -6.47 6.21
CA GLY A 102 -5.24 -5.90 7.53
C GLY A 102 -5.02 -6.98 8.60
N ASP A 103 -5.75 -8.10 8.52
CA ASP A 103 -5.60 -9.24 9.43
C ASP A 103 -4.31 -10.02 9.20
N ALA A 104 -3.93 -10.21 7.93
CA ALA A 104 -2.65 -10.77 7.54
C ALA A 104 -1.55 -9.90 8.14
N LEU A 105 -1.51 -8.60 7.82
CA LEU A 105 -0.54 -7.59 8.27
C LEU A 105 -0.59 -7.31 9.79
N LYS A 106 -1.57 -7.85 10.53
CA LYS A 106 -1.78 -7.55 11.96
C LYS A 106 -1.87 -6.05 12.25
N VAL A 107 -2.52 -5.32 11.35
CA VAL A 107 -2.87 -3.90 11.55
C VAL A 107 -4.21 -3.86 12.28
N PRO A 108 -4.29 -3.31 13.51
CA PRO A 108 -5.56 -3.18 14.21
C PRO A 108 -6.51 -2.21 13.50
N GLU A 109 -7.82 -2.34 13.74
CA GLU A 109 -8.87 -1.57 13.06
C GLU A 109 -8.70 -0.05 13.16
N LYS A 110 -8.45 0.50 14.36
CA LYS A 110 -8.26 1.95 14.53
C LYS A 110 -7.08 2.53 13.72
N PRO A 111 -5.90 1.89 13.68
CA PRO A 111 -4.84 2.24 12.71
C PRO A 111 -5.27 2.16 11.24
N ARG A 112 -6.14 1.22 10.86
CA ARG A 112 -6.69 1.15 9.49
C ARG A 112 -7.48 2.41 9.15
N GLU A 113 -8.39 2.84 10.02
CA GLU A 113 -9.16 4.08 9.85
C GLU A 113 -8.25 5.30 9.67
N HIS A 114 -7.13 5.36 10.42
CA HIS A 114 -6.15 6.44 10.27
C HIS A 114 -5.41 6.38 8.93
N ALA A 115 -5.05 5.18 8.46
CA ALA A 115 -4.47 5.00 7.13
C ALA A 115 -5.43 5.46 6.02
N ASP A 116 -6.71 5.10 6.10
CA ASP A 116 -7.73 5.51 5.13
C ASP A 116 -7.90 7.03 5.10
N ALA A 117 -7.87 7.68 6.26
CA ALA A 117 -7.95 9.14 6.35
C ALA A 117 -6.72 9.83 5.73
N ILE A 118 -5.52 9.31 5.98
CA ILE A 118 -4.27 9.84 5.41
C ILE A 118 -4.27 9.66 3.88
N MET A 119 -4.70 8.50 3.39
CA MET A 119 -4.84 8.24 1.95
C MET A 119 -5.74 9.29 1.29
N ARG A 120 -6.92 9.55 1.85
CA ARG A 120 -7.84 10.58 1.34
C ARG A 120 -7.23 11.98 1.38
N GLU A 121 -6.43 12.28 2.40
CA GLU A 121 -5.70 13.55 2.48
C GLU A 121 -4.73 13.70 1.29
N VAL A 122 -3.94 12.67 0.99
CA VAL A 122 -2.99 12.68 -0.14
C VAL A 122 -3.73 12.76 -1.48
N ALA A 123 -4.78 11.97 -1.67
CA ALA A 123 -5.56 11.96 -2.91
C ALA A 123 -6.19 13.34 -3.23
N HIS A 124 -6.53 14.13 -2.21
CA HIS A 124 -7.06 15.49 -2.40
C HIS A 124 -5.98 16.57 -2.60
N GLN A 125 -4.70 16.28 -2.33
CA GLN A 125 -3.60 17.24 -2.52
C GLN A 125 -3.13 17.33 -3.97
N THR A 126 -3.43 16.34 -4.81
CA THR A 126 -3.07 16.33 -6.23
C THR A 126 -4.14 17.04 -7.07
N GLU A 127 -3.77 18.09 -7.81
CA GLU A 127 -4.70 18.83 -8.70
C GLU A 127 -5.26 17.97 -9.87
N ASP A 128 -4.61 16.85 -10.18
CA ASP A 128 -5.07 15.87 -11.16
C ASP A 128 -5.76 14.73 -10.38
N ILE A 129 -7.08 14.80 -10.26
CA ILE A 129 -7.95 13.78 -9.60
C ILE A 129 -7.96 12.46 -10.40
N ARG A 130 -7.09 12.31 -11.40
CA ARG A 130 -6.94 11.03 -12.07
C ARG A 130 -6.24 10.07 -11.12
N PRO A 131 -6.82 8.89 -10.86
CA PRO A 131 -6.26 7.83 -10.01
C PRO A 131 -4.82 7.43 -10.37
N ALA A 132 -4.36 7.78 -11.57
CA ALA A 132 -3.12 7.34 -12.21
C ALA A 132 -1.79 7.82 -11.59
N ARG A 133 -1.77 8.53 -10.45
CA ARG A 133 -0.51 8.87 -9.76
C ARG A 133 -0.61 8.64 -8.27
N TYR A 134 -0.12 7.49 -7.84
CA TYR A 134 0.17 7.22 -6.44
C TYR A 134 1.30 8.13 -5.96
N ASP A 135 1.00 9.14 -5.15
CA ASP A 135 2.04 9.82 -4.37
C ASP A 135 2.39 9.00 -3.13
N LEU A 136 3.02 7.86 -3.37
CA LEU A 136 3.46 6.93 -2.33
C LEU A 136 4.48 7.56 -1.38
N GLN A 137 5.27 8.51 -1.89
CA GLN A 137 6.26 9.21 -1.07
C GLN A 137 5.57 10.13 -0.06
N ALA A 138 4.58 10.91 -0.49
CA ALA A 138 3.78 11.73 0.41
C ALA A 138 3.02 10.87 1.43
N LEU A 139 2.39 9.77 0.98
CA LEU A 139 1.70 8.84 1.87
C LEU A 139 2.63 8.27 2.95
N ARG A 140 3.83 7.83 2.56
CA ARG A 140 4.83 7.31 3.49
C ARG A 140 5.27 8.36 4.49
N ALA A 141 5.55 9.59 4.01
CA ALA A 141 5.98 10.70 4.85
C ALA A 141 4.94 11.07 5.90
N ILE A 142 3.65 11.15 5.52
CA ILE A 142 2.57 11.47 6.46
C ILE A 142 2.40 10.35 7.49
N ILE A 143 2.41 9.09 7.06
CA ILE A 143 2.33 7.95 8.00
C ILE A 143 3.47 7.99 9.01
N HIS A 144 4.70 8.24 8.55
CA HIS A 144 5.88 8.36 9.41
C HIS A 144 5.71 9.47 10.46
N GLU A 145 5.34 10.69 10.03
CA GLU A 145 5.16 11.83 10.95
C GLU A 145 4.05 11.55 11.99
N ARG A 146 2.91 11.01 11.56
CA ARG A 146 1.78 10.69 12.46
C ARG A 146 2.15 9.62 13.49
N LEU A 147 2.93 8.61 13.11
CA LEU A 147 3.44 7.62 14.04
C LEU A 147 4.42 8.23 15.05
N ALA A 148 5.31 9.11 14.59
CA ALA A 148 6.25 9.83 15.46
C ALA A 148 5.52 10.78 16.44
N GLU A 149 4.49 11.51 16.00
CA GLU A 149 3.60 12.31 16.87
C GLU A 149 2.92 11.44 17.93
N ALA A 150 2.32 10.32 17.51
CA ALA A 150 1.62 9.42 18.43
C ALA A 150 2.56 8.79 19.47
N GLN A 151 3.83 8.54 19.10
CA GLN A 151 4.85 8.08 20.03
C GLN A 151 5.24 9.17 21.03
N ARG A 152 5.56 10.39 20.55
CA ARG A 152 5.89 11.55 21.40
C ARG A 152 4.79 11.86 22.42
N ALA A 153 3.51 11.78 22.02
CA ALA A 153 2.38 12.01 22.89
C ALA A 153 2.25 10.97 24.02
N ARG A 154 2.62 9.70 23.76
CA ARG A 154 2.63 8.64 24.79
C ARG A 154 3.79 8.77 25.76
N GLU A 155 4.95 9.24 25.29
CA GLU A 155 6.14 9.48 26.12
C GLU A 155 5.97 10.71 27.02
N SER A 156 5.06 11.62 26.65
CA SER A 156 4.73 12.84 27.41
C SER A 156 3.55 12.67 28.38
N SER A 157 2.92 11.49 28.44
CA SER A 157 1.75 11.17 29.26
C SER A 157 2.05 10.14 30.34
#